data_AF-X1C587-F1
#
_entry.id   AF-X1C587-F1
#
_cell.length_a   1.000
_cell.length_b   1.000
_cell.length_c   1.000
_cell.angle_alpha   90.00
_cell.angle_beta   90.00
_cell.angle_gamma   90.00
#
_symmetry.space_group_name_H-M   'P 1'
#
loop_
_entity.id
_entity.type
_entity.pdbx_description
1 polymer ?
#
loop_
_entity_poly.entity_id
_entity_poly.type
_entity_poly.pdbx_seq_one_letter_code
_entity_poly.pdbx_strand_id
1 'polypeptide(L)'
;LEHLPDTMKVKTGSGGFHAYFKTTKAKSLVVNQRNTDGSLNRVYDIQATGKQVLIAGCKHPNGKQYAQINDLKPSEVGFQYFLNEVDKMCQKHGWERKENIQKRLIKDSGLTPLLVRDIKTVVDIKKYPFKISDILNSMNIPAISGQGVSNSPLHEDSANKRCFSYNDSKNIWNDYHLGQGGTIRKLLYLLKKANKLPKRISEDC
;
A
#
# COMPACT_ATOMS: atom_id res chain seq x y z
N LEU A 1 -23.13 11.37 -10.03
CA LEU A 1 -22.71 11.66 -11.42
C LEU A 1 -23.82 12.34 -12.24
N GLU A 2 -25.01 12.56 -11.67
CA GLU A 2 -26.17 13.12 -12.39
C GLU A 2 -25.95 14.53 -12.96
N HIS A 3 -25.08 15.31 -12.33
CA HIS A 3 -24.76 16.68 -12.75
C HIS A 3 -23.54 16.77 -13.68
N LEU A 4 -22.86 15.65 -13.96
CA LEU A 4 -21.79 15.63 -14.95
C LEU A 4 -22.40 15.44 -16.34
N PRO A 5 -21.76 15.98 -17.39
CA PRO A 5 -22.23 15.78 -18.74
C PRO A 5 -22.26 14.29 -19.08
N ASP A 6 -23.22 13.91 -19.92
CA ASP A 6 -23.24 12.56 -20.46
C ASP A 6 -21.95 12.26 -21.20
N THR A 7 -21.55 11.00 -21.15
CA THR A 7 -20.26 10.57 -21.66
C THR A 7 -20.28 9.10 -22.03
N MET A 8 -19.20 8.64 -22.67
CA MET A 8 -18.96 7.23 -22.96
C MET A 8 -19.04 6.39 -21.68
N LYS A 9 -19.85 5.33 -21.71
CA LYS A 9 -20.05 4.39 -20.61
C LYS A 9 -19.85 2.95 -21.07
N VAL A 10 -19.19 2.17 -20.22
CA VAL A 10 -18.95 0.73 -20.44
C VAL A 10 -19.39 -0.05 -19.20
N LYS A 11 -20.25 -1.04 -19.37
CA LYS A 11 -20.64 -1.97 -18.30
C LYS A 11 -19.50 -2.93 -17.99
N THR A 12 -19.20 -3.14 -16.72
CA THR A 12 -18.14 -4.05 -16.27
C THR A 12 -18.66 -5.48 -16.11
N GLY A 13 -17.76 -6.46 -16.17
CA GLY A 13 -18.10 -7.86 -15.93
C GLY A 13 -18.60 -8.16 -14.49
N SER A 14 -18.39 -7.24 -13.54
CA SER A 14 -18.91 -7.35 -12.17
C SER A 14 -20.29 -6.71 -11.98
N GLY A 15 -20.84 -6.04 -13.00
CA GLY A 15 -22.17 -5.41 -12.97
C GLY A 15 -22.19 -3.90 -12.75
N GLY A 16 -21.04 -3.28 -12.46
CA GLY A 16 -20.90 -1.82 -12.42
C GLY A 16 -20.70 -1.21 -13.81
N PHE A 17 -20.23 0.05 -13.86
CA PHE A 17 -19.85 0.69 -15.12
C PHE A 17 -18.61 1.59 -14.95
N HIS A 18 -17.88 1.77 -16.05
CA HIS A 18 -16.89 2.83 -16.23
C HIS A 18 -17.55 3.98 -16.98
N ALA A 19 -17.30 5.21 -16.52
CA ALA A 19 -17.64 6.44 -17.23
C ALA A 19 -16.34 7.19 -17.56
N TYR A 20 -16.16 7.60 -18.81
CA TYR A 20 -14.89 8.14 -19.28
C TYR A 20 -14.99 9.65 -19.47
N PHE A 21 -14.06 10.42 -18.94
CA PHE A 21 -14.02 11.88 -19.11
C PHE A 21 -12.63 12.30 -19.56
N LYS A 22 -12.55 13.31 -20.43
CA LYS A 22 -11.30 13.99 -20.79
C LYS A 22 -11.10 15.16 -19.85
N THR A 23 -9.91 15.25 -19.25
CA THR A 23 -9.57 16.36 -18.36
C THR A 23 -8.06 16.51 -18.24
N THR A 24 -7.61 17.67 -17.78
CA THR A 24 -6.20 17.96 -17.52
C THR A 24 -5.88 17.83 -16.02
N LYS A 25 -4.65 17.42 -15.71
CA LYS A 25 -4.16 17.29 -14.32
C LYS A 25 -4.99 16.36 -13.41
N ALA A 26 -5.67 15.37 -14.00
CA ALA A 26 -6.46 14.39 -13.25
C ALA A 26 -5.61 13.66 -12.20
N LYS A 27 -6.21 13.45 -11.02
CA LYS A 27 -5.66 12.62 -9.96
C LYS A 27 -6.56 11.43 -9.69
N SER A 28 -5.94 10.31 -9.32
CA SER A 28 -6.70 9.13 -8.90
C SER A 28 -7.25 9.36 -7.50
N LEU A 29 -8.53 9.02 -7.28
CA LEU A 29 -9.21 9.18 -5.99
C LEU A 29 -10.02 7.93 -5.68
N VAL A 30 -10.32 7.76 -4.40
CA VAL A 30 -11.24 6.73 -3.89
C VAL A 30 -12.38 7.42 -3.17
N VAL A 31 -13.62 7.00 -3.43
CA VAL A 31 -14.81 7.45 -2.70
C VAL A 31 -15.38 6.29 -1.90
N ASN A 32 -15.55 6.50 -0.60
CA ASN A 32 -16.05 5.51 0.34
C ASN A 32 -17.28 6.02 1.08
N GLN A 33 -18.19 5.11 1.39
CA GLN A 33 -19.26 5.30 2.36
C GLN A 33 -18.81 4.73 3.70
N ARG A 34 -19.05 5.46 4.78
CA ARG A 34 -18.84 4.95 6.13
C ARG A 34 -20.11 4.24 6.59
N ASN A 35 -19.96 2.97 6.97
CA ASN A 35 -21.02 2.18 7.57
C ASN A 35 -21.21 2.59 9.05
N THR A 36 -22.33 2.18 9.63
CA THR A 36 -22.66 2.44 11.04
C THR A 36 -21.65 1.84 12.02
N ASP A 37 -21.01 0.73 11.66
CA ASP A 37 -19.92 0.08 12.40
C ASP A 37 -18.55 0.77 12.24
N GLY A 38 -18.50 1.87 11.48
CA GLY A 38 -17.28 2.62 11.19
C GLY A 38 -16.43 2.05 10.05
N SER A 39 -16.80 0.91 9.47
CA SER A 39 -16.12 0.34 8.30
C SER A 39 -16.33 1.19 7.05
N LEU A 40 -15.40 1.11 6.10
CA LEU A 40 -15.47 1.84 4.84
C LEU A 40 -15.88 0.91 3.70
N ASN A 41 -17.04 1.16 3.13
CA ASN A 41 -17.49 0.53 1.90
C ASN A 41 -17.09 1.39 0.69
N ARG A 42 -16.48 0.79 -0.32
CA ARG A 42 -16.00 1.53 -1.49
C ARG A 42 -17.14 1.75 -2.47
N VAL A 43 -17.41 3.01 -2.80
CA VAL A 43 -18.53 3.38 -3.69
C VAL A 43 -18.04 3.40 -5.14
N TYR A 44 -16.98 4.15 -5.43
CA TYR A 44 -16.35 4.16 -6.75
C TYR A 44 -14.91 4.66 -6.69
N ASP A 45 -14.20 4.40 -7.79
CA ASP A 45 -12.84 4.85 -8.02
C ASP A 45 -12.76 5.82 -9.19
N ILE A 46 -11.97 6.87 -8.99
CA ILE A 46 -11.55 7.76 -10.06
C ILE A 46 -10.16 7.29 -10.47
N GLN A 47 -10.06 6.71 -11.66
CA GLN A 47 -8.81 6.20 -12.23
C GLN A 47 -8.23 7.25 -13.18
N ALA A 48 -7.07 7.80 -12.85
CA ALA A 48 -6.40 8.83 -13.64
C ALA A 48 -5.02 8.35 -14.11
N THR A 49 -4.11 9.29 -14.39
CA THR A 49 -2.73 9.03 -14.85
C THR A 49 -2.05 7.89 -14.10
N GLY A 50 -1.51 6.92 -14.84
CA GLY A 50 -0.82 5.74 -14.29
C GLY A 50 -1.74 4.56 -13.97
N LYS A 51 -3.05 4.68 -14.21
CA LYS A 51 -4.03 3.61 -14.07
C LYS A 51 -4.53 3.16 -15.44
N GLN A 52 -5.01 1.93 -15.48
CA GLN A 52 -5.63 1.33 -16.66
C GLN A 52 -6.96 0.71 -16.26
N VAL A 53 -7.90 0.74 -17.20
CA VAL A 53 -9.21 0.09 -17.08
C VAL A 53 -9.50 -0.68 -18.36
N LEU A 54 -10.21 -1.79 -18.25
CA LEU A 54 -10.67 -2.55 -19.41
C LEU A 54 -11.85 -1.83 -20.08
N ILE A 55 -11.92 -1.97 -21.41
CA ILE A 55 -12.95 -1.38 -22.27
C ILE A 55 -13.89 -2.49 -22.81
N ALA A 56 -14.94 -2.09 -23.52
CA ALA A 56 -15.85 -3.01 -24.20
C ALA A 56 -15.12 -3.99 -25.11
N GLY A 57 -15.61 -5.23 -25.19
CA GLY A 57 -14.97 -6.31 -25.93
C GLY A 57 -13.95 -7.12 -25.13
N CYS A 58 -13.47 -6.62 -23.98
CA CYS A 58 -12.64 -7.40 -23.07
C CYS A 58 -13.47 -8.42 -22.27
N LYS A 59 -12.84 -9.53 -21.86
CA LYS A 59 -13.43 -10.53 -20.95
C LYS A 59 -12.89 -10.35 -19.53
N HIS A 60 -13.78 -10.24 -18.55
CA HIS A 60 -13.43 -10.18 -17.13
C HIS A 60 -12.99 -11.57 -16.63
N PRO A 61 -12.15 -11.68 -15.58
CA PRO A 61 -11.72 -12.97 -15.04
C PRO A 61 -12.85 -13.92 -14.64
N ASN A 62 -14.02 -13.39 -14.29
CA ASN A 62 -15.23 -14.19 -14.01
C ASN A 62 -15.96 -14.70 -15.28
N GLY A 63 -15.37 -14.52 -16.46
CA GLY A 63 -15.91 -14.95 -17.74
C GLY A 63 -16.91 -13.98 -18.40
N LYS A 64 -17.42 -12.98 -17.68
CA LYS A 64 -18.38 -12.00 -18.23
C LYS A 64 -17.67 -10.96 -19.09
N GLN A 65 -18.34 -10.46 -20.12
CA GLN A 65 -17.77 -9.45 -21.01
C GLN A 65 -18.02 -8.02 -20.51
N TYR A 66 -17.09 -7.14 -20.84
CA TYR A 66 -17.31 -5.70 -20.81
C TYR A 66 -18.11 -5.30 -22.05
N ALA A 67 -19.18 -4.53 -21.84
CA ALA A 67 -20.10 -4.15 -22.91
C ALA A 67 -20.26 -2.63 -22.97
N GLN A 68 -20.25 -2.06 -24.17
CA GLN A 68 -20.50 -0.65 -24.37
C GLN A 68 -21.97 -0.35 -24.06
N ILE A 69 -22.22 0.68 -23.23
CA ILE A 69 -23.59 1.09 -22.86
C ILE A 69 -24.12 2.10 -23.88
N ASN A 70 -23.27 3.03 -24.33
CA ASN A 70 -23.62 4.06 -25.29
C ASN A 70 -22.45 4.35 -26.24
N ASP A 71 -22.76 4.83 -27.44
CA ASP A 71 -21.77 5.22 -28.43
C ASP A 71 -21.47 6.72 -28.40
N LEU A 72 -21.14 7.21 -27.20
CA LEU A 72 -20.68 8.58 -27.00
C LEU A 72 -19.16 8.64 -26.98
N LYS A 73 -18.60 9.78 -27.37
CA LYS A 73 -17.20 10.09 -27.12
C LYS A 73 -17.01 10.51 -25.66
N PRO A 74 -15.81 10.32 -25.07
CA PRO A 74 -15.52 10.85 -23.74
C PRO A 74 -15.64 12.38 -23.71
N SER A 75 -16.52 12.88 -22.84
CA SER A 75 -16.80 14.31 -22.66
C SER A 75 -15.67 15.01 -21.93
N GLU A 76 -15.42 16.26 -22.33
CA GLU A 76 -14.38 17.09 -21.73
C GLU A 76 -14.93 17.88 -20.54
N VAL A 77 -14.22 17.82 -19.41
CA VAL A 77 -14.59 18.52 -18.17
C VAL A 77 -13.33 19.03 -17.47
N GLY A 78 -13.40 20.22 -16.87
CA GLY A 78 -12.32 20.70 -16.01
C GLY A 78 -12.19 19.85 -14.74
N PHE A 79 -10.97 19.49 -14.33
CA PHE A 79 -10.78 18.58 -13.19
C PHE A 79 -11.33 19.18 -11.88
N GLN A 80 -11.20 20.50 -11.70
CA GLN A 80 -11.77 21.18 -10.54
C GLN A 80 -13.30 21.11 -10.53
N TYR A 81 -13.95 21.32 -11.68
CA TYR A 81 -15.39 21.18 -11.81
C TYR A 81 -15.83 19.74 -11.49
N PHE A 82 -15.13 18.75 -12.04
CA PHE A 82 -15.38 17.34 -11.74
C PHE A 82 -15.24 17.03 -10.23
N LEU A 83 -14.20 17.56 -9.57
CA LEU A 83 -14.01 17.40 -8.13
C LEU A 83 -15.15 18.04 -7.32
N ASN A 84 -15.60 19.23 -7.71
CA ASN A 84 -16.73 19.90 -7.06
C ASN A 84 -18.01 19.06 -7.15
N GLU A 85 -18.27 18.43 -8.31
CA GLU A 85 -19.43 17.53 -8.46
C GLU A 85 -19.30 16.25 -7.63
N VAL A 86 -18.08 15.70 -7.50
CA VAL A 86 -17.81 14.58 -6.60
C VAL A 86 -18.03 15.00 -5.14
N ASP A 87 -17.58 16.19 -4.74
CA ASP A 87 -17.74 16.72 -3.39
C ASP A 87 -19.21 16.96 -3.03
N LYS A 88 -20.02 17.49 -3.96
CA LYS A 88 -21.47 17.60 -3.78
C LYS A 88 -22.12 16.23 -3.54
N MET A 89 -21.71 15.19 -4.28
CA MET A 89 -22.20 13.83 -4.05
C MET A 89 -21.76 13.30 -2.68
N CYS A 90 -20.52 13.54 -2.30
CA CYS A 90 -20.01 13.17 -0.98
C CYS A 90 -20.81 13.82 0.14
N GLN A 91 -21.11 15.12 0.04
CA GLN A 91 -21.93 15.84 1.01
C GLN A 91 -23.36 15.30 1.04
N LYS A 92 -24.00 15.11 -0.12
CA LYS A 92 -25.39 14.61 -0.22
C LYS A 92 -25.57 13.24 0.42
N HIS A 93 -24.58 12.35 0.28
CA HIS A 93 -24.69 10.95 0.72
C HIS A 93 -23.85 10.61 1.96
N GLY A 94 -23.18 11.58 2.57
CA GLY A 94 -22.28 11.34 3.70
C GLY A 94 -21.07 10.47 3.34
N TRP A 95 -20.60 10.54 2.09
CA TRP A 95 -19.40 9.81 1.65
C TRP A 95 -18.14 10.62 1.93
N GLU A 96 -17.02 9.91 2.03
CA GLU A 96 -15.68 10.49 2.14
C GLU A 96 -14.85 10.15 0.90
N ARG A 97 -14.15 11.14 0.35
CA ARG A 97 -13.13 10.90 -0.68
C ARG A 97 -11.73 11.02 -0.12
N LYS A 98 -10.81 10.21 -0.65
CA LYS A 98 -9.38 10.25 -0.35
C LYS A 98 -8.59 10.23 -1.64
N GLU A 99 -7.53 11.04 -1.73
CA GLU A 99 -6.61 10.92 -2.87
C GLU A 99 -6.01 9.51 -2.86
N ASN A 100 -6.11 8.83 -4.00
CA ASN A 100 -5.45 7.56 -4.20
C ASN A 100 -3.99 7.88 -4.48
N ILE A 101 -3.24 8.18 -3.41
CA ILE A 101 -1.80 8.36 -3.48
C ILE A 101 -1.21 6.98 -3.75
N GLN A 102 -1.23 6.56 -5.01
CA GLN A 102 -0.16 5.69 -5.48
C GLN A 102 1.11 6.51 -5.31
N LYS A 103 1.92 6.15 -4.31
CA LYS A 103 3.25 6.72 -4.08
C LYS A 103 3.99 6.77 -5.40
N ARG A 104 4.03 7.96 -6.00
CA ARG A 104 4.67 8.29 -7.27
C ARG A 104 6.18 8.38 -7.07
N LEU A 105 6.78 7.37 -6.46
CA LEU A 105 8.23 7.26 -6.21
C LEU A 105 8.95 6.34 -7.21
N ILE A 106 8.21 5.76 -8.18
CA ILE A 106 8.68 4.57 -8.91
C ILE A 106 9.05 4.87 -10.36
N LYS A 107 8.66 6.01 -10.95
CA LYS A 107 8.96 6.24 -12.38
C LYS A 107 10.41 6.65 -12.67
N ASP A 108 11.14 7.18 -11.67
CA ASP A 108 12.54 7.60 -11.84
C ASP A 108 13.56 6.62 -11.24
N SER A 109 13.13 5.50 -10.64
CA SER A 109 14.02 4.64 -9.84
C SER A 109 14.09 3.16 -10.28
N GLY A 110 13.31 2.73 -11.28
CA GLY A 110 13.46 1.37 -11.86
C GLY A 110 13.16 0.20 -10.91
N LEU A 111 12.40 0.40 -9.83
CA LEU A 111 12.17 -0.63 -8.80
C LEU A 111 10.77 -1.26 -8.89
N THR A 112 10.69 -2.59 -8.78
CA THR A 112 9.48 -3.41 -8.98
C THR A 112 8.51 -3.40 -7.77
N PRO A 113 7.24 -3.84 -7.94
CA PRO A 113 6.15 -3.65 -6.96
C PRO A 113 6.33 -4.28 -5.57
N LEU A 114 7.25 -5.23 -5.41
CA LEU A 114 7.56 -5.86 -4.12
C LEU A 114 8.12 -4.86 -3.09
N LEU A 115 8.77 -3.77 -3.53
CA LEU A 115 9.35 -2.74 -2.65
C LEU A 115 8.34 -1.74 -2.06
N VAL A 116 7.10 -1.66 -2.53
CA VAL A 116 6.16 -0.60 -2.08
C VAL A 116 5.71 -0.82 -0.64
N ARG A 117 5.69 -2.08 -0.19
CA ARG A 117 5.47 -2.44 1.22
C ARG A 117 6.67 -2.03 2.09
N ASP A 118 7.86 -1.93 1.50
CA ASP A 118 9.12 -1.60 2.18
C ASP A 118 9.43 -0.11 2.25
N ILE A 119 8.86 0.76 1.40
CA ILE A 119 9.18 2.20 1.42
C ILE A 119 8.55 2.94 2.60
N LYS A 120 7.38 2.52 3.12
CA LYS A 120 6.87 3.11 4.40
C LYS A 120 7.85 2.80 5.54
N THR A 121 8.56 1.70 5.38
CA THR A 121 9.55 1.18 6.28
C THR A 121 10.92 1.84 6.09
N VAL A 122 11.29 2.24 4.87
CA VAL A 122 12.53 3.00 4.60
C VAL A 122 12.50 4.44 5.11
N VAL A 123 11.34 5.09 5.08
CA VAL A 123 11.18 6.43 5.69
C VAL A 123 11.27 6.37 7.23
N ASP A 124 10.95 5.20 7.83
CA ASP A 124 11.12 4.94 9.26
C ASP A 124 12.56 4.52 9.63
N ILE A 125 13.38 4.00 8.70
CA ILE A 125 14.78 3.57 8.98
C ILE A 125 15.63 4.71 9.57
N LYS A 126 15.42 5.96 9.11
CA LYS A 126 16.16 7.14 9.59
C LYS A 126 15.60 7.73 10.90
N LYS A 127 14.48 7.22 11.41
CA LYS A 127 13.85 7.71 12.65
C LYS A 127 14.24 6.91 13.89
N TYR A 128 14.74 5.69 13.74
CA TYR A 128 15.14 4.88 14.89
C TYR A 128 16.58 5.23 15.29
N PRO A 129 16.83 5.63 16.55
CA PRO A 129 18.17 5.97 17.03
C PRO A 129 19.06 4.73 17.20
N PHE A 130 18.50 3.52 17.05
CA PHE A 130 19.16 2.25 17.25
C PHE A 130 19.12 1.38 15.98
N LYS A 131 20.13 0.52 15.85
CA LYS A 131 20.34 -0.45 14.77
C LYS A 131 19.85 -1.83 15.19
N ILE A 132 19.79 -2.76 14.23
CA ILE A 132 19.45 -4.16 14.53
C ILE A 132 20.52 -4.79 15.42
N SER A 133 21.81 -4.48 15.19
CA SER A 133 22.90 -4.90 16.08
C SER A 133 22.71 -4.43 17.53
N ASP A 134 22.20 -3.22 17.78
CA ASP A 134 21.96 -2.72 19.14
C ASP A 134 20.92 -3.58 19.88
N ILE A 135 19.85 -3.99 19.17
CA ILE A 135 18.83 -4.90 19.70
C ILE A 135 19.45 -6.26 20.02
N LEU A 136 20.20 -6.86 19.09
CA LEU A 136 20.84 -8.16 19.29
C LEU A 136 21.84 -8.14 20.45
N ASN A 137 22.66 -7.09 20.56
CA ASN A 137 23.60 -6.90 21.66
C ASN A 137 22.87 -6.81 23.00
N SER A 138 21.75 -6.09 23.08
CA SER A 138 20.95 -6.00 24.32
C SER A 138 20.31 -7.32 24.75
N MET A 139 20.19 -8.28 23.82
CA MET A 139 19.70 -9.64 24.06
C MET A 139 20.84 -10.65 24.26
N ASN A 140 22.10 -10.21 24.34
CA ASN A 140 23.28 -11.07 24.37
C ASN A 140 23.36 -12.05 23.19
N ILE A 141 22.90 -11.62 22.02
CA ILE A 141 22.98 -12.38 20.78
C ILE A 141 24.17 -11.84 19.98
N PRO A 142 25.34 -12.51 20.00
CA PRO A 142 26.52 -12.01 19.33
C PRO A 142 26.35 -12.07 17.81
N ALA A 143 26.76 -10.99 17.16
CA ALA A 143 27.00 -11.00 15.73
C ALA A 143 28.21 -11.86 15.40
N ILE A 144 28.17 -12.56 14.28
CA ILE A 144 29.36 -13.12 13.66
C ILE A 144 30.14 -11.95 13.05
N SER A 145 31.40 -11.83 13.44
CA SER A 145 32.28 -10.73 13.13
C SER A 145 32.18 -10.28 11.66
N GLY A 146 31.71 -9.05 11.47
CA GLY A 146 31.71 -8.35 10.18
C GLY A 146 30.70 -8.83 9.13
N GLN A 147 29.86 -9.84 9.40
CA GLN A 147 29.01 -10.44 8.36
C GLN A 147 27.52 -10.10 8.47
N GLY A 148 27.08 -9.45 9.56
CA GLY A 148 25.65 -9.18 9.74
C GLY A 148 24.83 -10.48 9.79
N VAL A 149 25.33 -11.48 10.51
CA VAL A 149 24.68 -12.78 10.72
C VAL A 149 24.75 -13.11 12.22
N SER A 150 23.69 -13.68 12.77
CA SER A 150 23.56 -14.04 14.19
C SER A 150 22.58 -15.21 14.39
N ASN A 151 22.40 -15.58 15.66
CA ASN A 151 21.21 -16.32 16.09
C ASN A 151 19.95 -15.47 15.89
N SER A 152 18.81 -16.13 15.72
CA SER A 152 17.53 -15.45 15.69
C SER A 152 17.15 -14.97 17.08
N PRO A 153 16.73 -13.70 17.24
CA PRO A 153 16.13 -13.23 18.49
C PRO A 153 14.67 -13.71 18.64
N LEU A 154 14.10 -14.35 17.62
CA LEU A 154 12.69 -14.75 17.60
C LEU A 154 12.49 -16.18 18.13
N HIS A 155 13.47 -17.06 17.93
CA HIS A 155 13.41 -18.46 18.35
C HIS A 155 14.80 -18.99 18.71
N GLU A 156 14.85 -20.07 19.51
CA GLU A 156 16.11 -20.65 20.00
C GLU A 156 16.59 -21.82 19.13
N ASP A 157 15.68 -22.43 18.33
CA ASP A 157 15.85 -23.75 17.74
C ASP A 157 16.38 -23.77 16.30
N SER A 158 17.50 -23.09 16.01
CA SER A 158 18.19 -23.35 14.73
C SER A 158 19.37 -24.29 14.94
N ALA A 159 19.33 -25.45 14.28
CA ALA A 159 20.37 -26.49 14.32
C ALA A 159 21.80 -25.95 14.09
N ASN A 160 21.93 -24.83 13.37
CA ASN A 160 23.23 -24.23 13.02
C ASN A 160 23.47 -22.83 13.61
N LYS A 161 22.63 -22.33 14.53
CA LYS A 161 22.84 -21.06 15.27
C LYS A 161 23.19 -19.81 14.42
N ARG A 162 22.77 -19.79 13.15
CA ARG A 162 23.17 -18.79 12.13
C ARG A 162 22.09 -18.53 11.09
N CYS A 163 20.85 -18.50 11.53
CA CYS A 163 19.69 -18.35 10.65
C CYS A 163 19.25 -16.88 10.47
N PHE A 164 19.82 -15.94 11.21
CA PHE A 164 19.39 -14.55 11.20
C PHE A 164 20.45 -13.67 10.54
N SER A 165 20.12 -13.02 9.44
CA SER A 165 20.98 -12.04 8.78
C SER A 165 20.37 -10.65 8.89
N TYR A 166 21.20 -9.62 9.00
CA TYR A 166 20.78 -8.25 9.11
C TYR A 166 21.78 -7.29 8.44
N ASN A 167 21.29 -6.11 8.06
CA ASN A 167 22.09 -5.03 7.52
C ASN A 167 21.72 -3.73 8.23
N ASP A 168 22.60 -3.26 9.11
CA ASP A 168 22.37 -2.04 9.90
C ASP A 168 22.27 -0.77 9.04
N SER A 169 23.06 -0.66 7.96
CA SER A 169 22.99 0.50 7.06
C SER A 169 21.61 0.64 6.40
N LYS A 170 20.90 -0.49 6.26
CA LYS A 170 19.56 -0.59 5.70
C LYS A 170 18.50 -0.93 6.73
N ASN A 171 18.83 -1.07 8.02
CA ASN A 171 17.95 -1.54 9.11
C ASN A 171 16.95 -2.63 8.67
N ILE A 172 17.43 -3.63 7.93
CA ILE A 172 16.66 -4.79 7.47
C ILE A 172 17.26 -6.08 8.02
N TRP A 173 16.42 -7.10 8.18
CA TRP A 173 16.79 -8.43 8.61
C TRP A 173 16.04 -9.50 7.81
N ASN A 174 16.58 -10.71 7.86
CA ASN A 174 15.97 -11.92 7.34
C ASN A 174 16.32 -13.11 8.25
N ASP A 175 15.31 -13.87 8.65
CA ASP A 175 15.41 -15.15 9.34
C ASP A 175 15.10 -16.26 8.34
N TYR A 176 16.14 -17.00 7.95
CA TYR A 176 16.07 -18.09 7.00
C TYR A 176 15.37 -19.33 7.55
N HIS A 177 15.29 -19.50 8.88
CA HIS A 177 14.62 -20.64 9.49
C HIS A 177 13.10 -20.44 9.48
N LEU A 178 12.65 -19.23 9.81
CA LEU A 178 11.23 -18.89 9.83
C LEU A 178 10.71 -18.38 8.48
N GLY A 179 11.57 -18.25 7.47
CA GLY A 179 11.20 -17.76 6.13
C GLY A 179 10.64 -16.34 6.15
N GLN A 180 11.06 -15.52 7.12
CA GLN A 180 10.53 -14.18 7.33
C GLN A 180 11.63 -13.14 7.43
N GLY A 181 11.37 -11.95 6.93
CA GLY A 181 12.24 -10.80 7.06
C GLY A 181 11.47 -9.50 7.09
N GLY A 182 12.20 -8.40 7.19
CA GLY A 182 11.63 -7.06 7.13
C GLY A 182 12.56 -6.04 7.74
N THR A 183 11.99 -4.94 8.23
CA THR A 183 12.79 -3.88 8.88
C THR A 183 12.87 -4.07 10.39
N ILE A 184 13.71 -3.23 11.00
CA ILE A 184 13.78 -3.04 12.44
C ILE A 184 12.41 -2.85 13.11
N ARG A 185 11.48 -2.09 12.50
CA ARG A 185 10.11 -1.92 13.03
C ARG A 185 9.34 -3.23 13.10
N LYS A 186 9.44 -4.06 12.05
CA LYS A 186 8.79 -5.39 12.05
C LYS A 186 9.44 -6.30 13.09
N LEU A 187 10.77 -6.21 13.26
CA LEU A 187 11.48 -6.96 14.28
C LEU A 187 10.99 -6.60 15.69
N LEU A 188 10.95 -5.31 16.02
CA LEU A 188 10.44 -4.82 17.31
C LEU A 188 9.00 -5.27 17.58
N TYR A 189 8.13 -5.19 16.57
CA TYR A 189 6.76 -5.67 16.69
C TYR A 189 6.70 -7.17 17.02
N LEU A 190 7.49 -7.99 16.33
CA LEU A 190 7.54 -9.43 16.57
C LEU A 190 8.12 -9.75 17.96
N LEU A 191 9.17 -9.06 18.38
CA LEU A 191 9.76 -9.20 19.72
C LEU A 191 8.79 -8.78 20.82
N LYS A 192 8.06 -7.67 20.63
CA LYS A 192 7.01 -7.22 21.54
C LYS A 192 5.89 -8.25 21.63
N LYS A 193 5.43 -8.78 20.49
CA LYS A 193 4.40 -9.82 20.45
C LYS A 193 4.84 -11.11 21.15
N ALA A 194 6.14 -11.43 21.10
CA ALA A 194 6.73 -12.58 21.76
C ALA A 194 7.12 -12.33 23.23
N ASN A 195 6.87 -11.13 23.79
CA ASN A 195 7.36 -10.71 25.11
C ASN A 195 8.89 -10.82 25.28
N LYS A 196 9.64 -10.68 24.18
CA LYS A 196 11.11 -10.72 24.13
C LYS A 196 11.75 -9.35 23.91
N LEU A 197 10.96 -8.27 23.88
CA LEU A 197 11.48 -6.92 23.63
C LEU A 197 12.36 -6.45 24.83
N PRO A 198 13.62 -6.07 24.61
CA PRO A 198 14.49 -5.58 25.68
C PRO A 198 13.93 -4.32 26.34
N LYS A 199 13.94 -4.27 27.69
CA LYS A 199 13.41 -3.12 28.46
C LYS A 199 14.02 -1.78 28.03
N ARG A 200 15.35 -1.76 27.83
CA ARG A 200 16.09 -0.57 27.38
C ARG A 200 15.63 -0.03 26.01
N ILE A 201 15.15 -0.90 25.12
CA ILE A 201 14.63 -0.49 23.80
C ILE A 201 13.15 -0.08 23.89
N SER A 202 12.42 -0.61 24.88
CA SER A 202 10.99 -0.34 25.05
C SER A 202 10.65 1.07 25.56
N GLU A 203 11.59 1.74 26.22
CA GLU A 203 11.42 3.10 26.75
C GLU A 203 11.62 4.19 25.67
N ASP A 204 12.34 3.85 24.58
CA ASP A 204 12.68 4.74 23.47
C ASP A 204 11.77 4.55 22.22
N CYS A 205 10.76 3.68 22.30
CA CYS A 205 9.86 3.29 21.19
C CYS A 205 8.40 3.71 21.41
#